data_AF-A0A7S0BNI7-F1
#
_entry.id   AF-A0A7S0BNI7-F1
#
_cell.length_a   1.000
_cell.length_b   1.000
_cell.length_c   1.000
_cell.angle_alpha   90.00
_cell.angle_beta   90.00
_cell.angle_gamma   90.00
#
_symmetry.space_group_name_H-M   'P 1'
#
loop_
_entity.id
_entity.type
_entity.pdbx_description
1 polymer ?
#
loop_
_entity_poly.entity_id
_entity_poly.type
_entity_poly.pdbx_seq_one_letter_code
_entity_poly.pdbx_strand_id
1 'polypeptide(L)'
;PELANVASSRPHVLWMDLSNAKRVLDWVKIELEMDDTKNLSRFFSAVPQVLLESPRRLQMTINWFTENVGLSQAQAKKVGEKWPYIFGYRPDSTFTSRIECLEKFGLRKETIGRVVESTPKVVAMSVNAQLEKQMQIFLDLGIREDNLDKIISTVPTFFSTNPQARIEFFLSTGLDKESLAEMIEAQPGILFLSLKANLRPKWEYFTKVMGGSAEDLKRMPSYFVLNLEQRIMPRFAFCCSRGVTAPIEDMVSGTDEYFCRKIAKVPYQEYRRFEESGDWMMFSTPLV
;
A
#
# COMPACT_ATOMS: atom_id res chain seq x y z
N PRO A 1 16.89 -20.13 23.08
CA PRO A 1 16.03 -18.92 23.17
C PRO A 1 14.65 -19.13 22.53
N GLU A 2 14.59 -19.61 21.28
CA GLU A 2 13.32 -19.80 20.55
C GLU A 2 12.40 -20.86 21.18
N LEU A 3 12.92 -22.05 21.51
CA LEU A 3 12.14 -23.10 22.19
C LEU A 3 11.61 -22.68 23.57
N ALA A 4 12.41 -21.94 24.34
CA ALA A 4 11.97 -21.43 25.65
C ALA A 4 10.84 -20.40 25.50
N ASN A 5 10.91 -19.53 24.49
CA ASN A 5 9.84 -18.57 24.18
C ASN A 5 8.57 -19.29 23.72
N VAL A 6 8.68 -20.29 22.84
CA VAL A 6 7.53 -21.11 22.41
C VAL A 6 6.91 -21.85 23.60
N ALA A 7 7.72 -22.51 24.42
CA ALA A 7 7.27 -23.22 25.61
C ALA A 7 6.58 -22.29 26.63
N SER A 8 7.11 -21.08 26.83
CA SER A 8 6.52 -20.11 27.76
C SER A 8 5.20 -19.52 27.27
N SER A 9 5.07 -19.27 25.97
CA SER A 9 3.86 -18.68 25.37
C SER A 9 2.77 -19.70 25.09
N ARG A 10 3.14 -20.95 24.80
CA ARG A 10 2.22 -22.06 24.48
C ARG A 10 2.73 -23.37 25.11
N PRO A 11 2.62 -23.55 26.44
CA PRO A 11 3.14 -24.73 27.13
C PRO A 11 2.56 -26.07 26.65
N HIS A 12 1.34 -26.07 26.11
CA HIS A 12 0.70 -27.26 25.57
C HIS A 12 1.44 -27.90 24.39
N VAL A 13 2.27 -27.13 23.67
CA VAL A 13 3.06 -27.66 22.56
C VAL A 13 4.12 -28.65 23.07
N LEU A 14 4.55 -28.55 24.33
CA LEU A 14 5.45 -29.54 24.94
C LEU A 14 4.83 -30.94 25.06
N TRP A 15 3.50 -31.03 24.99
CA TRP A 15 2.74 -32.27 25.09
C TRP A 15 2.25 -32.77 23.73
N MET A 16 2.82 -32.24 22.63
CA MET A 16 2.40 -32.61 21.28
C MET A 16 2.73 -34.07 20.95
N ASP A 17 1.86 -34.70 20.17
CA ASP A 17 2.20 -35.96 19.50
C ASP A 17 3.24 -35.71 18.40
N LEU A 18 4.44 -36.27 18.57
CA LEU A 18 5.54 -36.12 17.63
C LEU A 18 5.22 -36.70 16.24
N SER A 19 4.35 -37.71 16.15
CA SER A 19 3.87 -38.25 14.88
C SER A 19 3.03 -37.21 14.14
N ASN A 20 2.06 -36.58 14.83
CA ASN A 20 1.30 -35.48 14.26
C ASN A 20 2.18 -34.27 13.91
N ALA A 21 3.09 -33.87 14.81
CA ALA A 21 4.00 -32.74 14.57
C ALA A 21 4.85 -32.95 13.32
N LYS A 22 5.34 -34.18 13.08
CA LYS A 22 6.05 -34.54 11.84
C LYS A 22 5.15 -34.39 10.61
N ARG A 23 3.90 -34.88 10.66
CA ARG A 23 2.95 -34.74 9.55
C ARG A 23 2.63 -33.28 9.22
N VAL A 24 2.53 -32.42 10.24
CA VAL A 24 2.34 -30.97 10.05
C VAL A 24 3.57 -30.34 9.43
N LEU A 25 4.77 -30.71 9.89
CA LEU A 25 6.03 -30.25 9.29
C LEU A 25 6.12 -30.64 7.82
N ASP A 26 5.83 -31.90 7.49
CA ASP A 26 5.84 -32.40 6.11
C ASP A 26 4.81 -31.67 5.24
N TRP A 27 3.62 -31.40 5.78
CA TRP A 27 2.60 -30.59 5.11
C TRP A 27 3.08 -29.17 4.81
N VAL A 28 3.71 -28.48 5.78
CA VAL A 28 4.26 -27.13 5.55
C VAL A 28 5.31 -27.15 4.45
N LYS A 29 6.20 -28.15 4.45
CA LYS A 29 7.24 -28.30 3.42
C LYS A 29 6.68 -28.51 2.03
N ILE A 30 5.67 -29.38 1.91
CA ILE A 30 5.10 -29.77 0.61
C ILE A 30 4.11 -28.72 0.11
N GLU A 31 3.15 -28.33 0.95
CA GLU A 31 2.03 -27.50 0.50
C GLU A 31 2.35 -26.01 0.49
N LEU A 32 3.20 -25.53 1.40
CA LEU A 32 3.66 -24.13 1.40
C LEU A 32 5.04 -23.96 0.74
N GLU A 33 5.58 -25.03 0.14
CA GLU A 33 6.86 -25.03 -0.58
C GLU A 33 8.00 -24.41 0.27
N MET A 34 7.99 -24.67 1.57
CA MET A 34 8.89 -24.08 2.56
C MET A 34 9.79 -25.15 3.18
N ASP A 35 10.98 -25.33 2.65
CA ASP A 35 11.91 -26.38 3.10
C ASP A 35 13.13 -25.87 3.89
N ASP A 36 13.42 -24.56 3.82
CA ASP A 36 14.58 -23.99 4.50
C ASP A 36 14.34 -23.81 6.00
N THR A 37 15.39 -24.12 6.78
CA THR A 37 15.36 -24.09 8.24
C THR A 37 14.97 -22.72 8.80
N LYS A 38 15.33 -21.62 8.10
CA LYS A 38 15.08 -20.25 8.59
C LYS A 38 13.59 -19.91 8.51
N ASN A 39 12.95 -20.15 7.37
CA ASN A 39 11.53 -19.88 7.19
C ASN A 39 10.68 -20.84 8.03
N LEU A 40 11.07 -22.13 8.11
CA LEU A 40 10.41 -23.08 9.01
C LEU A 40 10.49 -22.65 10.48
N SER A 41 11.66 -22.22 10.96
CA SER A 41 11.79 -21.71 12.34
C SER A 41 10.89 -20.48 12.56
N ARG A 42 10.89 -19.53 11.61
CA ARG A 42 10.02 -18.34 11.68
C ARG A 42 8.54 -18.71 11.71
N PHE A 43 8.12 -19.69 10.90
CA PHE A 43 6.74 -20.18 10.84
C PHE A 43 6.31 -20.76 12.19
N PHE A 44 7.04 -21.76 12.71
CA PHE A 44 6.66 -22.43 13.96
C PHE A 44 6.88 -21.56 15.20
N SER A 45 7.79 -20.59 15.15
CA SER A 45 7.90 -19.59 16.21
C SER A 45 6.70 -18.63 16.24
N ALA A 46 6.12 -18.31 15.07
CA ALA A 46 4.95 -17.44 14.97
C ALA A 46 3.66 -18.16 15.37
N VAL A 47 3.50 -19.44 15.00
CA VAL A 47 2.27 -20.20 15.24
C VAL A 47 2.53 -21.60 15.82
N PRO A 48 3.19 -21.73 16.97
CA PRO A 48 3.61 -23.04 17.48
C PRO A 48 2.43 -23.99 17.77
N GLN A 49 1.25 -23.45 18.10
CA GLN A 49 0.03 -24.24 18.29
C GLN A 49 -0.43 -25.00 17.04
N VAL A 50 0.07 -24.65 15.85
CA VAL A 50 -0.23 -25.35 14.59
C VAL A 50 0.22 -26.81 14.62
N LEU A 51 1.23 -27.13 15.44
CA LEU A 51 1.73 -28.51 15.62
C LEU A 51 0.73 -29.42 16.34
N LEU A 52 -0.28 -28.83 17.01
CA LEU A 52 -1.39 -29.58 17.61
C LEU A 52 -2.57 -29.78 16.64
N GLU A 53 -2.55 -29.13 15.48
CA GLU A 53 -3.60 -29.26 14.47
C GLU A 53 -3.29 -30.40 13.50
N SER A 54 -4.29 -30.86 12.76
CA SER A 54 -4.09 -31.87 11.70
C SER A 54 -3.73 -31.20 10.36
N PRO A 55 -2.92 -31.84 9.49
CA PRO A 55 -2.67 -31.35 8.13
C PRO A 55 -3.95 -31.04 7.34
N ARG A 56 -4.99 -31.88 7.51
CA ARG A 56 -6.31 -31.68 6.89
C ARG A 56 -6.91 -30.33 7.29
N ARG A 57 -6.82 -29.95 8.57
CA ARG A 57 -7.34 -28.67 9.10
C ARG A 57 -6.57 -27.48 8.52
N LEU A 58 -5.26 -27.61 8.32
CA LEU A 58 -4.45 -26.57 7.67
C LEU A 58 -4.87 -26.43 6.20
N GLN A 59 -5.03 -27.55 5.49
CA GLN A 59 -5.52 -27.54 4.11
C GLN A 59 -6.91 -26.93 3.96
N MET A 60 -7.83 -27.21 4.89
CA MET A 60 -9.16 -26.57 4.91
C MET A 60 -9.06 -25.04 5.02
N THR A 61 -8.03 -24.52 5.69
CA THR A 61 -7.79 -23.08 5.79
C THR A 61 -7.40 -22.49 4.44
N ILE A 62 -6.54 -23.18 3.68
CA ILE A 62 -6.15 -22.79 2.32
C ILE A 62 -7.36 -22.86 1.38
N ASN A 63 -8.11 -23.96 1.40
CA ASN A 63 -9.28 -24.15 0.55
C ASN A 63 -10.35 -23.09 0.81
N TRP A 64 -10.54 -22.70 2.07
CA TRP A 64 -11.49 -21.65 2.43
C TRP A 64 -11.24 -20.34 1.67
N PHE A 65 -9.98 -19.92 1.51
CA PHE A 65 -9.64 -18.73 0.72
C PHE A 65 -9.95 -18.90 -0.77
N THR A 66 -9.80 -20.11 -1.30
CA THR A 66 -10.13 -20.37 -2.71
C THR A 66 -11.65 -20.35 -2.95
N GLU A 67 -12.42 -20.91 -2.04
CA GLU A 67 -13.88 -21.00 -2.14
C GLU A 67 -14.56 -19.64 -1.89
N ASN A 68 -14.14 -18.94 -0.83
CA ASN A 68 -14.86 -17.75 -0.33
C ASN A 68 -14.24 -16.43 -0.79
N VAL A 69 -12.93 -16.37 -1.02
CA VAL A 69 -12.22 -15.10 -1.34
C VAL A 69 -11.82 -15.02 -2.82
N GLY A 70 -11.89 -16.14 -3.56
CA GLY A 70 -11.58 -16.15 -5.00
C GLY A 70 -10.09 -16.17 -5.32
N LEU A 71 -9.26 -16.55 -4.36
CA LEU A 71 -7.83 -16.78 -4.60
C LEU A 71 -7.61 -18.09 -5.35
N SER A 72 -6.60 -18.14 -6.22
CA SER A 72 -6.06 -19.41 -6.69
C SER A 72 -5.39 -20.17 -5.53
N GLN A 73 -5.22 -21.49 -5.69
CA GLN A 73 -4.49 -22.31 -4.70
C GLN A 73 -3.08 -21.78 -4.43
N ALA A 74 -2.35 -21.36 -5.47
CA ALA A 74 -1.02 -20.77 -5.32
C ALA A 74 -1.05 -19.45 -4.50
N GLN A 75 -2.01 -18.57 -4.77
CA GLN A 75 -2.17 -17.33 -4.00
C GLN A 75 -2.55 -17.60 -2.55
N ALA A 76 -3.48 -18.54 -2.29
CA ALA A 76 -3.88 -18.90 -0.93
C ALA A 76 -2.73 -19.51 -0.12
N LYS A 77 -1.89 -20.37 -0.74
CA LYS A 77 -0.66 -20.90 -0.11
C LYS A 77 0.32 -19.78 0.25
N LYS A 78 0.54 -18.84 -0.67
CA LYS A 78 1.39 -17.65 -0.45
C LYS A 78 0.88 -16.75 0.69
N VAL A 79 -0.44 -16.65 0.88
CA VAL A 79 -1.03 -15.97 2.05
C VAL A 79 -0.62 -16.66 3.36
N GLY A 80 -0.68 -17.98 3.41
CA GLY A 80 -0.25 -18.77 4.58
C GLY A 80 1.25 -18.73 4.84
N GLU A 81 2.06 -18.68 3.80
CA GLU A 81 3.51 -18.47 3.89
C GLU A 81 3.84 -17.07 4.46
N LYS A 82 3.23 -16.02 3.89
CA LYS A 82 3.48 -14.63 4.27
C LYS A 82 2.96 -14.30 5.68
N TRP A 83 1.84 -14.90 6.08
CA TRP A 83 1.22 -14.65 7.37
C TRP A 83 0.68 -15.93 8.03
N PRO A 84 1.55 -16.73 8.66
CA PRO A 84 1.21 -18.04 9.24
C PRO A 84 0.07 -18.02 10.27
N TYR A 85 -0.17 -16.86 10.89
CA TYR A 85 -1.23 -16.67 11.87
C TYR A 85 -2.63 -17.06 11.38
N ILE A 86 -2.88 -17.09 10.05
CA ILE A 86 -4.16 -17.60 9.51
C ILE A 86 -4.51 -19.00 10.02
N PHE A 87 -3.50 -19.86 10.24
CA PHE A 87 -3.70 -21.24 10.68
C PHE A 87 -4.11 -21.35 12.14
N GLY A 88 -3.91 -20.28 12.93
CA GLY A 88 -4.36 -20.19 14.32
C GLY A 88 -5.84 -19.87 14.48
N TYR A 89 -6.52 -19.40 13.43
CA TYR A 89 -7.94 -19.04 13.47
C TYR A 89 -8.82 -20.16 12.92
N ARG A 90 -10.11 -20.17 13.23
CA ARG A 90 -11.10 -20.94 12.48
C ARG A 90 -11.71 -19.99 11.42
N PRO A 91 -11.62 -20.30 10.12
CA PRO A 91 -12.08 -19.40 9.06
C PRO A 91 -13.54 -19.00 9.21
N ASP A 92 -14.45 -19.95 9.39
CA ASP A 92 -15.89 -19.69 9.44
C ASP A 92 -16.32 -18.78 10.60
N SER A 93 -15.59 -18.85 11.73
CA SER A 93 -15.90 -18.02 12.90
C SER A 93 -15.23 -16.64 12.85
N THR A 94 -14.11 -16.52 12.12
CA THR A 94 -13.27 -15.32 12.17
C THR A 94 -13.37 -14.56 10.86
N PHE A 95 -12.97 -15.19 9.76
CA PHE A 95 -12.74 -14.54 8.48
C PHE A 95 -14.05 -14.13 7.80
N THR A 96 -15.10 -14.95 7.89
CA THR A 96 -16.40 -14.71 7.24
C THR A 96 -16.93 -13.30 7.50
N SER A 97 -17.08 -12.91 8.77
CA SER A 97 -17.54 -11.55 9.15
C SER A 97 -16.66 -10.41 8.63
N ARG A 98 -15.36 -10.65 8.36
CA ARG A 98 -14.47 -9.63 7.78
C ARG A 98 -14.68 -9.52 6.28
N ILE A 99 -14.87 -10.66 5.59
CA ILE A 99 -15.19 -10.67 4.16
C ILE A 99 -16.56 -10.03 3.93
N GLU A 100 -17.58 -10.42 4.69
CA GLU A 100 -18.93 -9.82 4.64
C GLU A 100 -18.89 -8.31 4.90
N CYS A 101 -18.04 -7.85 5.83
CA CYS A 101 -17.83 -6.44 6.07
C CYS A 101 -17.26 -5.72 4.83
N LEU A 102 -16.29 -6.30 4.13
CA LEU A 102 -15.73 -5.70 2.92
C LEU A 102 -16.76 -5.69 1.77
N GLU A 103 -17.52 -6.77 1.62
CA GLU A 103 -18.62 -6.88 0.66
C GLU A 103 -19.73 -5.85 0.94
N LYS A 104 -20.04 -5.60 2.22
CA LYS A 104 -21.00 -4.57 2.67
C LYS A 104 -20.60 -3.16 2.23
N PHE A 105 -19.31 -2.87 2.01
CA PHE A 105 -18.83 -1.59 1.46
C PHE A 105 -18.68 -1.64 -0.08
N GLY A 106 -19.28 -2.63 -0.74
CA GLY A 106 -19.30 -2.74 -2.19
C GLY A 106 -18.02 -3.31 -2.83
N LEU A 107 -17.07 -3.83 -2.04
CA LEU A 107 -15.87 -4.46 -2.62
C LEU A 107 -16.22 -5.79 -3.29
N ARG A 108 -15.77 -5.95 -4.53
CA ARG A 108 -15.96 -7.19 -5.30
C ARG A 108 -15.01 -8.28 -4.83
N LYS A 109 -15.40 -9.54 -5.04
CA LYS A 109 -14.61 -10.72 -4.67
C LYS A 109 -13.17 -10.67 -5.19
N GLU A 110 -12.95 -10.19 -6.41
CA GLU A 110 -11.62 -10.05 -7.02
C GLU A 110 -10.76 -8.99 -6.29
N THR A 111 -11.37 -7.89 -5.86
CA THR A 111 -10.69 -6.85 -5.07
C THR A 111 -10.36 -7.36 -3.68
N ILE A 112 -11.30 -8.03 -3.02
CA ILE A 112 -11.10 -8.65 -1.70
C ILE A 112 -9.95 -9.68 -1.78
N GLY A 113 -9.91 -10.51 -2.82
CA GLY A 113 -8.79 -11.42 -3.09
C GLY A 113 -7.45 -10.70 -3.13
N ARG A 114 -7.34 -9.63 -3.93
CA ARG A 114 -6.10 -8.83 -3.99
C ARG A 114 -5.72 -8.21 -2.64
N VAL A 115 -6.70 -7.75 -1.86
CA VAL A 115 -6.48 -7.22 -0.51
C VAL A 115 -5.96 -8.30 0.43
N VAL A 116 -6.53 -9.50 0.43
CA VAL A 116 -6.09 -10.63 1.27
C VAL A 116 -4.70 -11.11 0.85
N GLU A 117 -4.42 -11.19 -0.45
CA GLU A 117 -3.08 -11.55 -0.94
C GLU A 117 -2.02 -10.52 -0.54
N SER A 118 -2.35 -9.23 -0.69
CA SER A 118 -1.44 -8.13 -0.37
C SER A 118 -1.25 -7.94 1.13
N THR A 119 -2.34 -8.07 1.89
CA THR A 119 -2.42 -7.79 3.33
C THR A 119 -3.18 -8.91 4.06
N PRO A 120 -2.58 -10.11 4.25
CA PRO A 120 -3.26 -11.25 4.88
C PRO A 120 -3.88 -10.95 6.25
N LYS A 121 -3.28 -10.05 7.03
CA LYS A 121 -3.78 -9.65 8.36
C LYS A 121 -5.21 -9.10 8.33
N VAL A 122 -5.70 -8.64 7.17
CA VAL A 122 -7.05 -8.07 7.00
C VAL A 122 -8.14 -9.01 7.52
N VAL A 123 -8.00 -10.33 7.33
CA VAL A 123 -9.02 -11.31 7.76
C VAL A 123 -9.07 -11.52 9.28
N ALA A 124 -8.09 -10.99 10.02
CA ALA A 124 -8.06 -11.05 11.48
C ALA A 124 -8.23 -9.67 12.14
N MET A 125 -8.42 -8.60 11.36
CA MET A 125 -8.73 -7.28 11.91
C MET A 125 -10.07 -7.26 12.62
N SER A 126 -10.26 -6.36 13.57
CA SER A 126 -11.57 -6.07 14.15
C SER A 126 -12.47 -5.46 13.07
N VAL A 127 -13.69 -5.98 12.94
CA VAL A 127 -14.70 -5.45 12.01
C VAL A 127 -14.95 -3.97 12.32
N ASN A 128 -15.45 -3.67 13.53
CA ASN A 128 -15.87 -2.30 13.86
C ASN A 128 -14.69 -1.35 14.10
N ALA A 129 -13.70 -1.78 14.90
CA ALA A 129 -12.63 -0.87 15.35
C ALA A 129 -11.57 -0.61 14.27
N GLN A 130 -11.52 -1.42 13.21
CA GLN A 130 -10.49 -1.31 12.17
C GLN A 130 -11.08 -1.29 10.77
N LEU A 131 -11.76 -2.35 10.31
CA LEU A 131 -12.21 -2.43 8.92
C LEU A 131 -13.26 -1.37 8.60
N GLU A 132 -14.36 -1.34 9.34
CA GLU A 132 -15.43 -0.35 9.16
C GLU A 132 -14.88 1.06 9.34
N LYS A 133 -14.08 1.31 10.39
CA LYS A 133 -13.47 2.61 10.62
C LYS A 133 -12.60 3.08 9.45
N GLN A 134 -11.80 2.19 8.85
CA GLN A 134 -10.95 2.56 7.72
C GLN A 134 -11.74 2.81 6.44
N MET A 135 -12.83 2.06 6.21
CA MET A 135 -13.71 2.30 5.07
C MET A 135 -14.52 3.60 5.24
N GLN A 136 -15.00 3.87 6.47
CA GLN A 136 -15.77 5.05 6.81
C GLN A 136 -15.01 6.35 6.55
N ILE A 137 -13.68 6.34 6.65
CA ILE A 137 -12.84 7.51 6.33
C ILE A 137 -13.11 8.02 4.90
N PHE A 138 -13.30 7.13 3.93
CA PHE A 138 -13.59 7.55 2.56
C PHE A 138 -14.99 8.16 2.45
N LEU A 139 -15.98 7.55 3.09
CA LEU A 139 -17.36 8.05 3.11
C LEU A 139 -17.45 9.42 3.80
N ASP A 140 -16.72 9.63 4.90
CA ASP A 140 -16.65 10.89 5.65
C ASP A 140 -15.95 12.03 4.88
N LEU A 141 -15.16 11.67 3.87
CA LEU A 141 -14.59 12.60 2.89
C LEU A 141 -15.55 12.93 1.73
N GLY A 142 -16.67 12.23 1.62
CA GLY A 142 -17.63 12.38 0.52
C GLY A 142 -17.38 11.46 -0.67
N ILE A 143 -16.45 10.50 -0.56
CA ILE A 143 -16.29 9.46 -1.59
C ILE A 143 -17.49 8.54 -1.52
N ARG A 144 -18.12 8.31 -2.66
CA ARG A 144 -19.30 7.44 -2.74
C ARG A 144 -18.92 5.97 -2.64
N GLU A 145 -19.82 5.17 -2.11
CA GLU A 145 -19.61 3.74 -1.89
C GLU A 145 -19.28 2.98 -3.20
N ASP A 146 -19.90 3.36 -4.32
CA ASP A 146 -19.66 2.78 -5.65
C ASP A 146 -18.23 2.98 -6.15
N ASN A 147 -17.49 3.96 -5.62
CA ASN A 147 -16.10 4.22 -5.97
C ASN A 147 -15.08 3.46 -5.10
N LEU A 148 -15.51 2.90 -3.96
CA LEU A 148 -14.59 2.27 -3.00
C LEU A 148 -13.88 1.06 -3.58
N ASP A 149 -14.60 0.21 -4.31
CA ASP A 149 -13.98 -0.95 -4.97
C ASP A 149 -12.86 -0.50 -5.91
N LYS A 150 -13.10 0.48 -6.78
CA LYS A 150 -12.08 1.00 -7.71
C LYS A 150 -10.83 1.50 -6.97
N ILE A 151 -11.04 2.28 -5.90
CA ILE A 151 -9.94 2.83 -5.07
C ILE A 151 -9.14 1.68 -4.46
N ILE A 152 -9.78 0.81 -3.67
CA ILE A 152 -9.11 -0.27 -2.95
C ILE A 152 -8.43 -1.25 -3.91
N SER A 153 -9.03 -1.48 -5.07
CA SER A 153 -8.46 -2.31 -6.11
C SER A 153 -7.15 -1.74 -6.69
N THR A 154 -6.98 -0.42 -6.67
CA THR A 154 -5.73 0.26 -7.08
C THR A 154 -4.67 0.19 -5.97
N VAL A 155 -5.11 0.16 -4.72
CA VAL A 155 -4.24 0.16 -3.53
C VAL A 155 -4.60 -0.93 -2.51
N PRO A 156 -4.40 -2.23 -2.86
CA PRO A 156 -4.84 -3.35 -2.02
C PRO A 156 -4.09 -3.45 -0.67
N THR A 157 -3.02 -2.68 -0.50
CA THR A 157 -2.26 -2.56 0.75
C THR A 157 -2.85 -1.54 1.73
N PHE A 158 -3.96 -0.88 1.41
CA PHE A 158 -4.58 0.17 2.23
C PHE A 158 -4.72 -0.18 3.72
N PHE A 159 -5.26 -1.36 4.01
CA PHE A 159 -5.50 -1.84 5.37
C PHE A 159 -4.22 -2.07 6.20
N SER A 160 -3.04 -1.98 5.59
CA SER A 160 -1.75 -2.04 6.31
C SER A 160 -1.32 -0.70 6.91
N THR A 161 -2.02 0.40 6.60
CA THR A 161 -1.62 1.76 6.99
C THR A 161 -2.76 2.51 7.68
N ASN A 162 -2.43 3.63 8.33
CA ASN A 162 -3.41 4.60 8.81
C ASN A 162 -3.37 5.85 7.90
N PRO A 163 -4.42 6.12 7.10
CA PRO A 163 -4.45 7.26 6.17
C PRO A 163 -4.71 8.60 6.87
N GLN A 164 -5.18 8.61 8.12
CA GLN A 164 -5.69 9.79 8.83
C GLN A 164 -4.71 10.98 8.80
N ALA A 165 -3.45 10.75 9.17
CA ALA A 165 -2.45 11.82 9.23
C ALA A 165 -2.13 12.44 7.85
N ARG A 166 -2.37 11.71 6.75
CA ARG A 166 -2.18 12.22 5.39
C ARG A 166 -3.38 13.03 4.92
N ILE A 167 -4.57 12.57 5.28
CA ILE A 167 -5.82 13.32 5.06
C ILE A 167 -5.75 14.66 5.79
N GLU A 168 -5.37 14.65 7.08
CA GLU A 168 -5.17 15.88 7.87
C GLU A 168 -4.12 16.80 7.25
N PHE A 169 -3.03 16.23 6.72
CA PHE A 169 -2.03 17.01 5.99
C PHE A 169 -2.63 17.69 4.76
N PHE A 170 -3.35 16.98 3.90
CA PHE A 170 -3.96 17.57 2.69
C PHE A 170 -5.02 18.61 3.05
N LEU A 171 -5.86 18.38 4.06
CA LEU A 171 -6.80 19.39 4.52
C LEU A 171 -6.07 20.64 5.06
N SER A 172 -4.91 20.46 5.73
CA SER A 172 -4.09 21.58 6.21
C SER A 172 -3.44 22.40 5.09
N THR A 173 -3.40 21.90 3.85
CA THR A 173 -2.91 22.69 2.70
C THR A 173 -3.94 23.68 2.17
N GLY A 174 -5.16 23.68 2.71
CA GLY A 174 -6.28 24.52 2.26
C GLY A 174 -7.21 23.83 1.26
N LEU A 175 -7.04 22.53 0.99
CA LEU A 175 -8.01 21.75 0.23
C LEU A 175 -9.26 21.50 1.08
N ASP A 176 -10.44 21.67 0.47
CA ASP A 176 -11.68 21.18 1.06
C ASP A 176 -11.80 19.65 0.94
N LYS A 177 -12.80 19.08 1.62
CA LYS A 177 -12.99 17.62 1.65
C LYS A 177 -13.34 17.08 0.28
N GLU A 178 -14.18 17.80 -0.45
CA GLU A 178 -14.69 17.45 -1.77
C GLU A 178 -13.53 17.35 -2.78
N SER A 179 -12.65 18.35 -2.81
CA SER A 179 -11.48 18.37 -3.68
C SER A 179 -10.47 17.28 -3.29
N LEU A 180 -10.30 17.02 -1.99
CA LEU A 180 -9.46 15.91 -1.54
C LEU A 180 -10.05 14.55 -1.94
N ALA A 181 -11.37 14.38 -1.87
CA ALA A 181 -12.05 13.17 -2.32
C ALA A 181 -11.82 12.94 -3.81
N GLU A 182 -12.01 13.96 -4.65
CA GLU A 182 -11.71 13.90 -6.09
C GLU A 182 -10.24 13.53 -6.35
N MET A 183 -9.30 14.12 -5.61
CA MET A 183 -7.86 13.79 -5.72
C MET A 183 -7.56 12.34 -5.33
N ILE A 184 -8.19 11.82 -4.27
CA ILE A 184 -8.01 10.41 -3.84
C ILE A 184 -8.62 9.46 -4.87
N GLU A 185 -9.79 9.78 -5.43
CA GLU A 185 -10.42 8.98 -6.48
C GLU A 185 -9.55 8.92 -7.76
N ALA A 186 -8.90 10.03 -8.11
CA ALA A 186 -7.99 10.12 -9.24
C ALA A 186 -6.64 9.43 -8.98
N GLN A 187 -6.09 9.55 -7.77
CA GLN A 187 -4.76 9.02 -7.42
C GLN A 187 -4.75 8.42 -6.00
N PRO A 188 -5.32 7.22 -5.78
CA PRO A 188 -5.37 6.59 -4.45
C PRO A 188 -4.00 6.43 -3.76
N GLY A 189 -2.94 6.28 -4.55
CA GLY A 189 -1.56 6.10 -4.07
C GLY A 189 -1.01 7.24 -3.22
N ILE A 190 -1.60 8.45 -3.30
CA ILE A 190 -1.15 9.59 -2.47
C ILE A 190 -1.26 9.30 -0.96
N LEU A 191 -2.19 8.42 -0.56
CA LEU A 191 -2.39 8.02 0.84
C LEU A 191 -1.31 7.07 1.38
N PHE A 192 -0.33 6.67 0.57
CA PHE A 192 0.79 5.80 1.00
C PHE A 192 2.11 6.55 1.11
N LEU A 193 2.18 7.75 0.55
CA LEU A 193 3.40 8.55 0.54
C LEU A 193 3.81 8.92 1.97
N SER A 194 5.12 8.94 2.22
CA SER A 194 5.65 9.37 3.53
C SER A 194 5.37 10.86 3.74
N LEU A 195 4.79 11.22 4.90
CA LEU A 195 4.58 12.62 5.26
C LEU A 195 5.90 13.40 5.27
N LYS A 196 6.93 12.86 5.93
CA LYS A 196 8.22 13.54 6.11
C LYS A 196 9.10 13.49 4.86
N ALA A 197 9.16 12.35 4.20
CA ALA A 197 10.10 12.14 3.10
C ALA A 197 9.50 12.47 1.71
N ASN A 198 8.18 12.62 1.59
CA ASN A 198 7.54 12.89 0.30
C ASN A 198 6.59 14.09 0.36
N LEU A 199 5.49 13.98 1.11
CA LEU A 199 4.39 14.95 1.02
C LEU A 199 4.81 16.36 1.45
N ARG A 200 5.45 16.51 2.61
CA ARG A 200 5.87 17.84 3.11
C ARG A 200 6.92 18.50 2.21
N PRO A 201 8.05 17.85 1.84
CA PRO A 201 9.03 18.47 0.95
C PRO A 201 8.45 18.87 -0.40
N LYS A 202 7.61 18.02 -1.00
CA LYS A 202 6.96 18.34 -2.29
C LYS A 202 5.99 19.51 -2.16
N TRP A 203 5.19 19.56 -1.10
CA TRP A 203 4.28 20.68 -0.86
C TRP A 203 5.03 22.00 -0.62
N GLU A 204 6.10 21.97 0.16
CA GLU A 204 6.93 23.15 0.42
C GLU A 204 7.60 23.65 -0.87
N TYR A 205 8.14 22.76 -1.70
CA TYR A 205 8.72 23.13 -2.98
C TYR A 205 7.65 23.70 -3.93
N PHE A 206 6.51 23.03 -4.04
CA PHE A 206 5.39 23.46 -4.88
C PHE A 206 4.93 24.88 -4.56
N THR A 207 4.75 25.17 -3.27
CA THR A 207 4.22 26.48 -2.83
C THR A 207 5.29 27.56 -2.80
N LYS A 208 6.45 27.29 -2.20
CA LYS A 208 7.47 28.31 -1.95
C LYS A 208 8.38 28.58 -3.16
N VAL A 209 8.56 27.61 -4.03
CA VAL A 209 9.49 27.71 -5.18
C VAL A 209 8.73 27.78 -6.49
N MET A 210 7.75 26.90 -6.70
CA MET A 210 7.00 26.86 -7.96
C MET A 210 5.83 27.85 -8.00
N GLY A 211 5.47 28.45 -6.87
CA GLY A 211 4.35 29.40 -6.76
C GLY A 211 2.98 28.75 -6.92
N GLY A 212 2.87 27.43 -6.76
CA GLY A 212 1.62 26.69 -6.87
C GLY A 212 0.72 26.83 -5.63
N SER A 213 -0.58 26.60 -5.83
CA SER A 213 -1.62 26.68 -4.80
C SER A 213 -2.36 25.35 -4.59
N ALA A 214 -3.16 25.25 -3.52
CA ALA A 214 -4.02 24.09 -3.30
C ALA A 214 -4.98 23.82 -4.49
N GLU A 215 -5.47 24.89 -5.14
CA GLU A 215 -6.33 24.79 -6.31
C GLU A 215 -5.60 24.19 -7.52
N ASP A 216 -4.31 24.49 -7.68
CA ASP A 216 -3.50 23.88 -8.74
C ASP A 216 -3.26 22.39 -8.49
N LEU A 217 -3.09 21.98 -7.22
CA LEU A 217 -2.95 20.56 -6.87
C LEU A 217 -4.21 19.74 -7.17
N LYS A 218 -5.39 20.34 -6.99
CA LYS A 218 -6.66 19.67 -7.32
C LYS A 218 -6.68 19.19 -8.77
N ARG A 219 -6.15 20.00 -9.69
CA ARG A 219 -6.07 19.69 -11.12
C ARG A 219 -4.99 18.66 -11.43
N MET A 220 -3.96 18.56 -10.59
CA MET A 220 -2.81 17.68 -10.79
C MET A 220 -2.46 16.87 -9.51
N PRO A 221 -3.30 15.91 -9.09
CA PRO A 221 -2.99 15.03 -7.96
C PRO A 221 -1.75 14.16 -8.21
N SER A 222 -1.41 13.93 -9.47
CA SER A 222 -0.22 13.18 -9.90
C SER A 222 1.10 13.82 -9.45
N TYR A 223 1.11 15.13 -9.12
CA TYR A 223 2.30 15.83 -8.64
C TYR A 223 3.01 15.10 -7.51
N PHE A 224 2.25 14.61 -6.51
CA PHE A 224 2.83 13.97 -5.34
C PHE A 224 3.46 12.60 -5.63
N VAL A 225 3.08 11.93 -6.72
CA VAL A 225 3.68 10.63 -7.09
C VAL A 225 4.92 10.78 -7.98
N LEU A 226 5.18 11.96 -8.54
CA LEU A 226 6.40 12.25 -9.29
C LEU A 226 7.62 12.36 -8.37
N ASN A 227 8.81 12.04 -8.87
CA ASN A 227 10.05 12.23 -8.11
C ASN A 227 10.39 13.72 -8.00
N LEU A 228 10.68 14.20 -6.79
CA LEU A 228 11.00 15.61 -6.56
C LEU A 228 12.34 15.99 -7.20
N GLU A 229 13.41 15.29 -6.84
CA GLU A 229 14.79 15.62 -7.24
C GLU A 229 15.12 15.19 -8.67
N GLN A 230 14.53 14.08 -9.15
CA GLN A 230 14.85 13.52 -10.47
C GLN A 230 13.89 13.97 -11.57
N ARG A 231 12.87 14.77 -11.26
CA ARG A 231 11.89 15.21 -12.27
C ARG A 231 11.36 16.60 -12.02
N ILE A 232 10.76 16.85 -10.86
CA ILE A 232 10.08 18.12 -10.60
C ILE A 232 11.10 19.27 -10.57
N MET A 233 12.16 19.14 -9.75
CA MET A 233 13.15 20.20 -9.58
C MET A 233 13.95 20.47 -10.87
N PRO A 234 14.53 19.48 -11.57
CA PRO A 234 15.32 19.73 -12.77
C PRO A 234 14.52 20.42 -13.87
N ARG A 235 13.28 19.99 -14.11
CA ARG A 235 12.44 20.58 -15.16
C ARG A 235 11.99 22.01 -14.82
N PHE A 236 11.58 22.25 -13.57
CA PHE A 236 11.22 23.59 -13.14
C PHE A 236 12.42 24.55 -13.23
N ALA A 237 13.58 24.12 -12.72
CA ALA A 237 14.81 24.87 -12.78
C ALA A 237 15.24 25.19 -14.23
N PHE A 238 15.09 24.20 -15.13
CA PHE A 238 15.39 24.40 -16.54
C PHE A 238 14.48 25.48 -17.16
N CYS A 239 13.17 25.42 -16.90
CA CYS A 239 12.23 26.46 -17.33
C CYS A 239 12.62 27.84 -16.81
N CYS A 240 12.94 27.96 -15.50
CA CYS A 240 13.37 29.23 -14.90
C CYS A 240 14.65 29.77 -15.55
N SER A 241 15.67 28.93 -15.75
CA SER A 241 16.95 29.31 -16.36
C SER A 241 16.81 29.85 -17.80
N ARG A 242 15.70 29.51 -18.46
CA ARG A 242 15.38 29.90 -19.84
C ARG A 242 14.27 30.94 -19.96
N GLY A 243 13.69 31.37 -18.84
CA GLY A 243 12.51 32.23 -18.84
C GLY A 243 11.28 31.58 -19.52
N VAL A 244 11.18 30.25 -19.52
CA VAL A 244 10.02 29.52 -20.07
C VAL A 244 8.86 29.61 -19.07
N THR A 245 7.78 30.25 -19.48
CA THR A 245 6.52 30.33 -18.73
C THR A 245 5.52 29.32 -19.25
N ALA A 246 5.06 28.40 -18.40
CA ALA A 246 4.04 27.40 -18.72
C ALA A 246 3.26 27.02 -17.43
N PRO A 247 2.07 26.41 -17.55
CA PRO A 247 1.42 25.78 -16.41
C PRO A 247 2.35 24.77 -15.71
N ILE A 248 2.32 24.72 -14.38
CA ILE A 248 3.18 23.81 -13.61
C ILE A 248 2.95 22.35 -14.02
N GLU A 249 1.69 21.99 -14.29
CA GLU A 249 1.32 20.66 -14.75
C GLU A 249 2.07 20.24 -16.02
N ASP A 250 2.15 21.14 -16.99
CA ASP A 250 2.85 20.89 -18.26
C ASP A 250 4.35 20.72 -18.05
N MET A 251 4.95 21.46 -17.11
CA MET A 251 6.37 21.35 -16.80
C MET A 251 6.74 19.97 -16.25
N VAL A 252 5.89 19.38 -15.40
CA VAL A 252 6.25 18.14 -14.66
C VAL A 252 5.67 16.86 -15.27
N SER A 253 4.72 16.97 -16.19
CA SER A 253 4.03 15.83 -16.81
C SER A 253 4.76 15.26 -18.03
N GLY A 254 4.41 14.04 -18.44
CA GLY A 254 4.94 13.39 -19.65
C GLY A 254 6.41 12.96 -19.58
N THR A 255 6.97 12.56 -20.74
CA THR A 255 8.38 12.17 -20.89
C THR A 255 9.28 13.40 -21.06
N ASP A 256 10.58 13.23 -20.85
CA ASP A 256 11.53 14.34 -21.02
C ASP A 256 11.59 14.81 -22.48
N GLU A 257 11.44 13.92 -23.45
CA GLU A 257 11.34 14.29 -24.87
C GLU A 257 10.09 15.11 -25.16
N TYR A 258 8.96 14.76 -24.55
CA TYR A 258 7.74 15.55 -24.67
C TYR A 258 7.95 16.95 -24.07
N PHE A 259 8.45 17.01 -22.84
CA PHE A 259 8.76 18.26 -22.15
C PHE A 259 9.68 19.17 -22.98
N CYS A 260 10.81 18.63 -23.45
CA CYS A 260 11.77 19.38 -24.26
C CYS A 260 11.15 19.89 -25.56
N ARG A 261 10.40 19.04 -26.27
CA ARG A 261 9.83 19.39 -27.58
C ARG A 261 8.65 20.35 -27.47
N LYS A 262 7.75 20.16 -26.51
CA LYS A 262 6.46 20.85 -26.44
C LYS A 262 6.45 22.03 -25.48
N ILE A 263 7.17 21.93 -24.38
CA ILE A 263 7.15 22.94 -23.31
C ILE A 263 8.37 23.84 -23.41
N ALA A 264 9.57 23.28 -23.27
CA ALA A 264 10.79 24.06 -23.29
C ALA A 264 11.24 24.47 -24.71
N LYS A 265 10.71 23.80 -25.75
CA LYS A 265 11.02 24.03 -27.17
C LYS A 265 12.51 23.98 -27.50
N VAL A 266 13.21 23.00 -26.91
CA VAL A 266 14.65 22.75 -27.10
C VAL A 266 14.93 21.30 -27.52
N PRO A 267 16.11 21.01 -28.11
CA PRO A 267 16.58 19.64 -28.27
C PRO A 267 16.76 18.93 -26.92
N TYR A 268 16.38 17.66 -26.84
CA TYR A 268 16.50 16.84 -25.62
C TYR A 268 17.91 16.82 -25.00
N GLN A 269 18.94 16.77 -25.84
CA GLN A 269 20.35 16.80 -25.44
C GLN A 269 20.71 18.03 -24.58
N GLU A 270 20.03 19.15 -24.78
CA GLU A 270 20.28 20.40 -24.07
C GLU A 270 19.76 20.36 -22.64
N TYR A 271 18.53 19.86 -22.44
CA TYR A 271 17.98 19.58 -21.12
C TYR A 271 18.82 18.55 -20.37
N ARG A 272 19.22 17.47 -21.05
CA ARG A 272 20.03 16.41 -20.45
C ARG A 272 21.35 16.94 -19.90
N ARG A 273 22.06 17.81 -20.63
CA ARG A 273 23.31 18.43 -20.16
C ARG A 273 23.10 19.30 -18.91
N PHE A 274 21.97 20.01 -18.84
CA PHE A 274 21.62 20.81 -17.67
C PHE A 274 21.25 19.95 -16.45
N GLU A 275 20.58 18.83 -16.67
CA GLU A 275 20.30 17.87 -15.60
C GLU A 275 21.61 17.25 -15.06
N GLU A 276 22.51 16.84 -15.96
CA GLU A 276 23.81 16.24 -15.63
C GLU A 276 24.79 17.22 -14.97
N SER A 277 24.68 18.53 -15.24
CA SER A 277 25.52 19.54 -14.60
C SER A 277 25.19 19.77 -13.12
N GLY A 278 23.96 19.45 -12.69
CA GLY A 278 23.47 19.71 -11.34
C GLY A 278 23.08 21.16 -11.09
N ASP A 279 23.11 22.03 -12.11
CA ASP A 279 22.79 23.47 -11.99
C ASP A 279 21.36 23.70 -11.47
N TRP A 280 20.47 22.73 -11.66
CA TRP A 280 19.11 22.77 -11.15
C TRP A 280 19.01 22.89 -9.62
N MET A 281 20.04 22.47 -8.87
CA MET A 281 20.06 22.60 -7.41
C MET A 281 20.05 24.07 -6.94
N MET A 282 20.48 25.00 -7.80
CA MET A 282 20.45 26.45 -7.52
C MET A 282 19.02 26.99 -7.40
N PHE A 283 18.02 26.23 -7.86
CA PHE A 283 16.60 26.57 -7.81
C PHE A 283 15.86 25.79 -6.71
N SER A 284 16.58 25.22 -5.74
CA SER A 284 15.99 24.45 -4.64
C SER A 284 15.33 25.29 -3.55
N THR A 285 15.64 26.59 -3.51
CA THR A 285 15.08 27.58 -2.58
C THR A 285 14.31 28.66 -3.34
N PRO A 286 13.39 29.39 -2.67
CA PRO A 286 12.68 30.51 -3.29
C PRO A 286 13.68 31.50 -3.89
N LEU A 287 13.40 31.98 -5.10
CA LEU A 287 14.15 33.09 -5.70
C LEU A 287 13.81 34.35 -4.89
N VAL A 288 14.81 34.91 -4.20
CA VAL A 288 14.70 36.14 -3.38
C VAL A 288 14.41 37.35 -4.26
#